data_AF-A0A954S2E0-F1
#
_entry.id   AF-A0A954S2E0-F1
#
_cell.length_a   1.000
_cell.length_b   1.000
_cell.length_c   1.000
_cell.angle_alpha   90.00
_cell.angle_beta   90.00
_cell.angle_gamma   90.00
#
_symmetry.space_group_name_H-M   'P 1'
#
loop_
_entity.id
_entity.type
_entity.pdbx_description
1 polymer ?
#
loop_
_entity_poly.entity_id
_entity_poly.type
_entity_poly.pdbx_seq_one_letter_code
_entity_poly.pdbx_strand_id
1 'polypeptide(L)'
;MPVKVRCRGCEKVLTAPDKARGKVVKCPNCQTMLKVPGGKTESKPQAAAKPSEKSAKREGAKASGKKAEAKSKIGSETDFFSNLDFGQAEDTENRICPYCATDLEEDNDVCPGCGMNVAMGKMDKREAKKRSRKGPDPALFYKAAWTESLAFVKKNKSLALRTGSYLTIFVVLCWSCYFMHDYSTNGPPRFFWGCCTFLCALGLPGWFFFLSMKVVDFSLSREKKMDRIHFDFFQCVTLGMRTIFWPAVMLIPFAPLIAFVGWLGLQKGDYTVTQILIGILGAFPLCVLPLAIVHMTAKYTYKAWILWEMVKVFGRNVAPAIYWVFLAMVTFILPFGGIFWAIQEYGGGLNPYFNVHFMGITSSVMTSIFEAMDMDPSGWLFYVVIVPIRFALAFVVAVPLLILTGFPLVFLMRANGLLAYYRQQYLDLVQKMAVNTPAGFWVRMLAYIVDVLIFPLSCFIVTAERRILMFAWLLNGMALAGFLLMGLDFVIYFIGPIWLTYNYWMYFAVLESTTQRTTIAKDSFGLIVSTSANKKMSLRESSIRLVTTFSTLITAGLGFLMCAFHPEKKALHDLASKTKVVWHGDR
;
A
#
# COMPACT_ATOMS: atom_id res chain seq x y z
N MET A 1 -60.90 -22.44 -11.54
CA MET A 1 -60.04 -22.47 -12.74
C MET A 1 -58.58 -22.45 -12.31
N PRO A 2 -57.78 -23.45 -12.69
CA PRO A 2 -56.39 -23.55 -12.23
C PRO A 2 -55.57 -22.30 -12.60
N VAL A 3 -54.77 -21.82 -11.66
CA VAL A 3 -54.03 -20.55 -11.78
C VAL A 3 -52.67 -20.81 -12.41
N LYS A 4 -52.40 -20.14 -13.53
CA LYS A 4 -51.08 -20.16 -14.16
C LYS A 4 -50.15 -19.20 -13.41
N VAL A 5 -49.08 -19.72 -12.83
CA VAL A 5 -48.05 -18.95 -12.11
C VAL A 5 -46.69 -19.22 -12.73
N ARG A 6 -45.98 -18.17 -13.14
CA ARG A 6 -44.62 -18.28 -13.68
C ARG A 6 -43.60 -18.39 -12.55
N CYS A 7 -42.75 -19.42 -12.58
CA CYS A 7 -41.71 -19.61 -11.58
C CYS A 7 -40.59 -18.57 -11.75
N ARG A 8 -40.18 -17.88 -10.68
CA ARG A 8 -39.05 -16.91 -10.71
C ARG A 8 -37.67 -17.56 -10.80
N GLY A 9 -37.56 -18.87 -10.52
CA GLY A 9 -36.29 -19.60 -10.53
C GLY A 9 -35.96 -20.25 -11.88
N CYS A 10 -36.96 -20.83 -12.57
CA CYS A 10 -36.76 -21.53 -13.86
C CYS A 10 -37.65 -21.03 -15.00
N GLU A 11 -38.37 -19.93 -14.79
CA GLU A 11 -39.20 -19.22 -15.78
C GLU A 11 -40.34 -20.01 -16.46
N LYS A 12 -40.49 -21.32 -16.15
CA LYS A 12 -41.60 -22.14 -16.63
C LYS A 12 -42.92 -21.73 -15.96
N VAL A 13 -44.00 -21.78 -16.75
CA VAL A 13 -45.38 -21.54 -16.29
C VAL A 13 -45.92 -22.83 -15.67
N LEU A 14 -46.27 -22.77 -14.39
CA LEU A 14 -46.84 -23.88 -13.64
C LEU A 14 -48.34 -23.66 -13.46
N THR A 15 -49.09 -24.74 -13.52
CA THR A 15 -50.54 -24.74 -13.31
C THR A 15 -50.81 -25.17 -11.87
N ALA A 16 -51.16 -24.23 -11.00
CA ALA A 16 -51.45 -24.50 -9.60
C ALA A 16 -52.96 -24.78 -9.39
N PRO A 17 -53.33 -25.79 -8.58
CA PRO A 17 -54.72 -26.07 -8.25
C PRO A 17 -55.35 -24.92 -7.45
N ASP A 18 -56.66 -24.73 -7.57
CA ASP A 18 -57.36 -23.58 -6.96
C ASP A 18 -57.21 -23.50 -5.43
N LYS A 19 -57.06 -24.64 -4.74
CA LYS A 19 -56.81 -24.71 -3.29
C LYS A 19 -55.47 -24.09 -2.86
N ALA A 20 -54.57 -23.82 -3.80
CA ALA A 20 -53.26 -23.21 -3.54
C ALA A 20 -53.25 -21.68 -3.64
N ARG A 21 -54.38 -21.03 -4.00
CA ARG A 21 -54.48 -19.56 -4.05
C ARG A 21 -54.13 -18.94 -2.69
N GLY A 22 -53.24 -17.95 -2.69
CA GLY A 22 -52.73 -17.29 -1.48
C GLY A 22 -51.65 -18.06 -0.71
N LYS A 23 -51.41 -19.34 -1.04
CA LYS A 23 -50.39 -20.19 -0.37
C LYS A 23 -49.06 -20.21 -1.13
N VAL A 24 -48.00 -20.59 -0.43
CA VAL A 24 -46.66 -20.77 -0.99
C VAL A 24 -46.49 -22.23 -1.41
N VAL A 25 -46.17 -22.47 -2.67
CA VAL A 25 -45.97 -23.81 -3.25
C VAL A 25 -44.56 -23.95 -3.78
N LYS A 26 -43.99 -25.16 -3.67
CA LYS A 26 -42.64 -25.47 -4.16
C LYS A 26 -42.69 -25.78 -5.66
N CYS A 27 -41.79 -25.18 -6.43
CA CYS A 27 -41.65 -25.50 -7.85
C CYS A 27 -41.09 -26.93 -8.03
N PRO A 28 -41.75 -27.82 -8.79
CA PRO A 28 -41.25 -29.18 -9.01
C PRO A 28 -39.96 -29.24 -9.83
N ASN A 29 -39.67 -28.20 -10.64
CA ASN A 29 -38.52 -28.18 -11.56
C ASN A 29 -37.24 -27.57 -10.95
N CYS A 30 -37.35 -26.59 -10.05
CA CYS A 30 -36.18 -25.91 -9.48
C CYS A 30 -36.26 -25.69 -7.97
N GLN A 31 -37.25 -26.30 -7.30
CA GLN A 31 -37.44 -26.26 -5.85
C GLN A 31 -37.66 -24.88 -5.21
N THR A 32 -37.73 -23.81 -6.01
CA THR A 32 -37.98 -22.44 -5.53
C THR A 32 -39.41 -22.29 -4.99
N MET A 33 -39.56 -21.58 -3.87
CA MET A 33 -40.85 -21.31 -3.23
C MET A 33 -41.59 -20.17 -3.96
N LEU A 34 -42.83 -20.40 -4.38
CA LEU A 34 -43.64 -19.49 -5.19
C LEU A 34 -44.95 -19.17 -4.48
N LYS A 35 -45.32 -17.89 -4.38
CA LYS A 35 -46.61 -17.46 -3.81
C LYS A 35 -47.67 -17.37 -4.92
N VAL A 36 -48.78 -18.09 -4.77
CA VAL A 36 -49.89 -18.04 -5.74
C VAL A 36 -50.78 -16.82 -5.43
N PRO A 37 -51.12 -15.96 -6.41
CA PRO A 37 -51.98 -14.79 -6.17
C PRO A 37 -53.38 -15.16 -5.64
N GLY A 38 -53.85 -14.44 -4.61
CA GLY A 38 -55.23 -14.51 -4.14
C GLY A 38 -56.13 -13.54 -4.92
N GLY A 39 -57.38 -13.94 -5.21
CA GLY A 39 -58.35 -13.08 -5.91
C GLY A 39 -58.83 -11.92 -5.03
N LYS A 40 -59.15 -10.77 -5.65
CA LYS A 40 -59.66 -9.56 -4.99
C LYS A 40 -61.18 -9.63 -4.82
N THR A 41 -61.68 -9.26 -3.64
CA THR A 41 -63.07 -8.82 -3.43
C THR A 41 -63.06 -7.32 -3.14
N GLU A 42 -64.05 -6.62 -3.68
CA GLU A 42 -64.24 -5.16 -3.72
C GLU A 42 -64.31 -4.49 -2.33
N SER A 43 -63.92 -3.21 -2.24
CA SER A 43 -64.12 -2.37 -1.06
C SER A 43 -64.52 -0.95 -1.44
N LYS A 44 -65.42 -0.34 -0.64
CA LYS A 44 -65.62 1.11 -0.39
C LYS A 44 -66.68 1.33 0.71
N PRO A 45 -66.79 2.49 1.41
CA PRO A 45 -65.77 3.51 1.75
C PRO A 45 -65.86 4.14 3.19
N GLN A 46 -64.73 4.76 3.63
CA GLN A 46 -64.55 5.97 4.51
C GLN A 46 -64.93 5.92 6.02
N ALA A 47 -64.34 6.66 6.98
CA ALA A 47 -63.40 7.81 7.11
C ALA A 47 -62.69 7.73 8.51
N ALA A 48 -61.38 7.95 8.72
CA ALA A 48 -60.54 9.17 8.78
C ALA A 48 -60.48 9.91 10.15
N ALA A 49 -59.28 10.01 10.76
CA ALA A 49 -58.73 11.20 11.46
C ALA A 49 -57.22 11.06 11.80
N LYS A 50 -56.51 12.21 11.76
CA LYS A 50 -55.07 12.58 11.68
C LYS A 50 -54.37 12.74 13.06
N PRO A 51 -53.03 13.00 13.26
CA PRO A 51 -52.16 14.05 12.64
C PRO A 51 -50.69 13.59 12.36
N SER A 52 -49.69 14.34 11.86
CA SER A 52 -49.33 15.77 11.83
C SER A 52 -48.29 16.06 10.73
N GLU A 53 -48.27 17.31 10.26
CA GLU A 53 -47.33 17.89 9.28
C GLU A 53 -46.04 18.42 9.94
N LYS A 54 -44.92 18.38 9.21
CA LYS A 54 -43.88 19.41 9.30
C LYS A 54 -43.60 19.98 7.92
N SER A 55 -43.90 21.27 7.83
CA SER A 55 -43.74 22.21 6.74
C SER A 55 -42.31 22.34 6.24
N ALA A 56 -42.21 22.47 4.92
CA ALA A 56 -41.05 22.97 4.18
C ALA A 56 -40.77 24.45 4.54
N LYS A 57 -39.49 24.78 4.64
CA LYS A 57 -38.97 26.15 4.56
C LYS A 57 -38.27 26.29 3.21
N ARG A 58 -38.82 27.09 2.31
CA ARG A 58 -38.08 27.73 1.21
C ARG A 58 -38.53 29.18 1.13
N GLU A 59 -37.67 30.05 1.64
CA GLU A 59 -37.70 31.49 1.39
C GLU A 59 -36.82 31.81 0.17
N GLY A 60 -37.34 32.66 -0.71
CA GLY A 60 -36.57 33.73 -1.37
C GLY A 60 -35.71 33.38 -2.59
N ALA A 61 -36.31 33.43 -3.78
CA ALA A 61 -35.64 33.91 -4.99
C ALA A 61 -36.05 35.37 -5.24
N LYS A 62 -35.07 36.23 -5.50
CA LYS A 62 -35.24 37.66 -5.81
C LYS A 62 -35.92 37.87 -7.16
N ALA A 63 -36.66 38.97 -7.21
CA ALA A 63 -37.43 39.51 -8.32
C ALA A 63 -36.61 39.99 -9.53
N SER A 64 -37.18 39.85 -10.72
CA SER A 64 -37.52 40.90 -11.70
C SER A 64 -38.15 40.18 -12.90
N GLY A 65 -39.28 40.52 -13.52
CA GLY A 65 -40.12 41.72 -13.49
C GLY A 65 -40.38 42.12 -14.93
N LYS A 66 -41.54 41.75 -15.50
CA LYS A 66 -42.36 42.60 -16.39
C LYS A 66 -43.68 41.92 -16.79
N LYS A 67 -44.76 42.65 -16.50
CA LYS A 67 -46.16 42.42 -16.87
C LYS A 67 -46.43 42.85 -18.32
N ALA A 68 -47.47 42.26 -18.93
CA ALA A 68 -48.64 42.94 -19.54
C ALA A 68 -49.60 41.83 -20.02
N GLU A 69 -50.80 41.66 -19.46
CA GLU A 69 -52.08 42.30 -19.89
C GLU A 69 -52.45 41.96 -21.36
N ALA A 70 -53.66 41.51 -21.73
CA ALA A 70 -54.99 41.86 -21.23
C ALA A 70 -56.11 40.91 -21.72
N LYS A 71 -57.22 40.90 -20.96
CA LYS A 71 -58.66 40.98 -21.33
C LYS A 71 -59.21 40.06 -22.42
N SER A 72 -60.14 39.14 -22.14
CA SER A 72 -61.60 39.29 -21.92
C SER A 72 -62.25 38.11 -22.68
N LYS A 73 -63.44 37.56 -22.44
CA LYS A 73 -64.72 38.02 -21.89
C LYS A 73 -65.54 36.74 -21.55
N ILE A 74 -66.46 36.86 -20.61
CA ILE A 74 -67.29 35.78 -20.04
C ILE A 74 -68.36 35.27 -21.04
N GLY A 75 -68.59 33.96 -21.06
CA GLY A 75 -69.78 33.30 -21.64
C GLY A 75 -69.88 31.82 -21.25
N SER A 76 -70.89 31.48 -20.43
CA SER A 76 -71.44 30.14 -20.06
C SER A 76 -70.51 28.98 -19.66
N GLU A 77 -70.72 28.46 -18.44
CA GLU A 77 -69.97 27.38 -17.77
C GLU A 77 -70.05 25.96 -18.39
N THR A 78 -70.66 25.79 -19.57
CA THR A 78 -70.82 24.47 -20.21
C THR A 78 -69.89 24.23 -21.40
N ASP A 79 -69.13 25.23 -21.87
CA ASP A 79 -68.22 25.10 -23.02
C ASP A 79 -66.72 25.23 -22.67
N PHE A 80 -66.37 25.25 -21.38
CA PHE A 80 -64.97 25.30 -20.95
C PHE A 80 -64.24 23.95 -21.14
N PHE A 81 -64.94 22.84 -20.93
CA PHE A 81 -64.34 21.50 -21.01
C PHE A 81 -64.33 20.91 -22.43
N SER A 82 -65.15 21.42 -23.35
CA SER A 82 -65.24 20.95 -24.74
C SER A 82 -64.13 21.49 -25.65
N ASN A 83 -63.49 22.59 -25.27
CA ASN A 83 -62.37 23.20 -26.01
C ASN A 83 -60.98 22.94 -25.38
N LEU A 84 -60.90 22.09 -24.35
CA LEU A 84 -59.63 21.63 -23.81
C LEU A 84 -59.11 20.44 -24.64
N ASP A 85 -58.39 20.76 -25.71
CA ASP A 85 -57.66 19.77 -26.51
C ASP A 85 -56.46 19.26 -25.70
N PHE A 86 -56.64 18.15 -25.00
CA PHE A 86 -55.58 17.50 -24.22
C PHE A 86 -54.39 17.03 -25.07
N GLY A 87 -54.52 17.00 -26.41
CA GLY A 87 -53.41 16.70 -27.32
C GLY A 87 -52.35 17.80 -27.38
N GLN A 88 -52.69 19.04 -27.02
CA GLN A 88 -51.74 20.18 -26.98
C GLN A 88 -51.16 20.46 -25.58
N ALA A 89 -51.61 19.73 -24.55
CA ALA A 89 -51.13 19.86 -23.17
C ALA A 89 -50.22 18.70 -22.72
N GLU A 90 -50.01 17.68 -23.57
CA GLU A 90 -48.94 16.71 -23.37
C GLU A 90 -47.62 17.33 -23.84
N ASP A 91 -46.73 17.62 -22.88
CA ASP A 91 -45.32 17.96 -23.16
C ASP A 91 -44.67 16.77 -23.87
N THR A 92 -44.73 16.73 -25.20
CA THR A 92 -44.07 15.71 -26.02
C THR A 92 -42.55 15.75 -25.93
N GLU A 93 -41.98 16.83 -25.38
CA GLU A 93 -40.53 17.05 -25.27
C GLU A 93 -39.90 16.31 -24.07
N ASN A 94 -40.66 15.92 -23.04
CA ASN A 94 -40.09 15.27 -21.84
C ASN A 94 -40.52 13.81 -21.72
N ARG A 95 -39.65 12.90 -22.16
CA ARG A 95 -39.81 11.46 -21.91
C ARG A 95 -39.46 11.15 -20.47
N ILE A 96 -40.41 10.61 -19.71
CA ILE A 96 -40.20 10.21 -18.31
C ILE A 96 -39.84 8.73 -18.23
N CYS A 97 -38.86 8.37 -17.42
CA CYS A 97 -38.51 6.97 -17.21
C CYS A 97 -39.65 6.19 -16.51
N PRO A 98 -40.16 5.10 -17.10
CA PRO A 98 -41.28 4.33 -16.56
C PRO A 98 -40.94 3.55 -15.27
N TYR A 99 -39.66 3.45 -14.92
CA TYR A 99 -39.19 2.69 -13.76
C TYR A 99 -38.93 3.54 -12.52
N CYS A 100 -38.47 4.79 -12.69
CA CYS A 100 -38.09 5.65 -11.56
C CYS A 100 -38.57 7.10 -11.67
N ALA A 101 -39.39 7.41 -12.69
CA ALA A 101 -39.97 8.73 -12.90
C ALA A 101 -38.94 9.87 -12.97
N THR A 102 -37.74 9.58 -13.48
CA THR A 102 -36.71 10.59 -13.77
C THR A 102 -36.80 11.00 -15.24
N ASP A 103 -36.65 12.28 -15.52
CA ASP A 103 -36.68 12.83 -16.88
C ASP A 103 -35.51 12.26 -17.71
N LEU A 104 -35.80 11.93 -18.97
CA LEU A 104 -34.85 11.42 -19.95
C LEU A 104 -34.60 12.49 -21.00
N GLU A 105 -33.33 12.71 -21.32
CA GLU A 105 -32.95 13.50 -22.49
C GLU A 105 -33.38 12.79 -23.79
N GLU A 106 -33.69 13.55 -24.84
CA GLU A 106 -34.21 13.03 -26.12
C GLU A 106 -33.28 12.00 -26.80
N ASP A 107 -31.98 12.06 -26.53
CA ASP A 107 -30.98 11.19 -27.17
C ASP A 107 -30.50 10.01 -26.29
N ASN A 108 -30.92 9.95 -25.01
CA ASN A 108 -30.39 8.96 -24.07
C ASN A 108 -31.44 7.90 -23.71
N ASP A 109 -31.32 6.73 -24.33
CA ASP A 109 -32.13 5.54 -24.01
C ASP A 109 -31.84 4.94 -22.62
N VAL A 110 -30.82 5.44 -21.89
CA VAL A 110 -30.45 4.95 -20.56
C VAL A 110 -30.84 5.97 -19.51
N CYS A 111 -31.71 5.56 -18.60
CA CYS A 111 -32.17 6.45 -17.54
C CYS A 111 -31.03 6.83 -16.57
N PRO A 112 -30.75 8.11 -16.33
CA PRO A 112 -29.71 8.55 -15.39
C PRO A 112 -30.05 8.21 -13.93
N GLY A 113 -31.34 8.17 -13.57
CA GLY A 113 -31.81 7.83 -12.23
C GLY A 113 -31.65 6.34 -11.90
N CYS A 114 -32.27 5.46 -12.68
CA CYS A 114 -32.30 4.02 -12.40
C CYS A 114 -31.37 3.14 -13.25
N GLY A 115 -30.72 3.69 -14.28
CA GLY A 115 -29.80 2.94 -15.15
C GLY A 115 -30.49 1.91 -16.05
N MET A 116 -31.81 1.97 -16.18
CA MET A 116 -32.60 1.11 -17.06
C MET A 116 -32.52 1.64 -18.48
N ASN A 117 -32.23 0.77 -19.44
CA ASN A 117 -32.41 1.09 -20.84
C ASN A 117 -33.90 1.00 -21.16
N VAL A 118 -34.49 2.12 -21.57
CA VAL A 118 -35.94 2.27 -21.76
C VAL A 118 -36.41 1.53 -23.02
N ALA A 119 -35.57 1.46 -24.05
CA ALA A 119 -35.85 0.72 -25.28
C ALA A 119 -35.79 -0.81 -25.08
N MET A 120 -34.86 -1.30 -24.26
CA MET A 120 -34.68 -2.75 -24.02
C MET A 120 -35.43 -3.29 -22.79
N GLY A 121 -35.98 -2.42 -21.95
CA GLY A 121 -36.67 -2.80 -20.71
C GLY A 121 -35.80 -3.57 -19.70
N LYS A 122 -34.46 -3.46 -19.84
CA LYS A 122 -33.46 -4.12 -19.00
C LYS A 122 -32.44 -3.10 -18.52
N MET A 123 -31.80 -3.38 -17.39
CA MET A 123 -30.70 -2.53 -16.92
C MET A 123 -29.58 -2.54 -17.95
N ASP A 124 -29.10 -1.35 -18.32
CA ASP A 124 -28.00 -1.25 -19.27
C ASP A 124 -26.77 -2.00 -18.73
N LYS A 125 -26.04 -2.72 -19.59
CA LYS A 125 -24.92 -3.56 -19.15
C LYS A 125 -23.80 -2.73 -18.51
N ARG A 126 -23.59 -1.48 -18.95
CA ARG A 126 -22.57 -0.59 -18.38
C ARG A 126 -23.03 -0.03 -17.04
N GLU A 127 -24.28 0.43 -16.93
CA GLU A 127 -24.87 0.90 -15.66
C GLU A 127 -25.00 -0.24 -14.63
N ALA A 128 -25.42 -1.44 -15.03
CA ALA A 128 -25.46 -2.62 -14.18
C ALA A 128 -24.06 -2.97 -13.64
N LYS A 129 -23.04 -2.94 -14.52
CA LYS A 129 -21.64 -3.13 -14.12
C LYS A 129 -21.18 -2.01 -13.19
N LYS A 130 -21.54 -0.75 -13.43
CA LYS A 130 -21.21 0.40 -12.57
C LYS A 130 -21.88 0.32 -11.20
N ARG A 131 -23.16 -0.04 -11.12
CA ARG A 131 -23.90 -0.21 -9.86
C ARG A 131 -23.47 -1.45 -9.09
N SER A 132 -23.01 -2.51 -9.77
CA SER A 132 -22.39 -3.68 -9.14
C SER A 132 -21.03 -3.36 -8.50
N ARG A 133 -20.34 -2.33 -8.99
CA ARG A 133 -19.04 -1.87 -8.48
C ARG A 133 -19.27 -1.05 -7.20
N LYS A 134 -18.95 -1.62 -6.04
CA LYS A 134 -18.90 -0.88 -4.76
C LYS A 134 -17.68 0.05 -4.74
N GLY A 135 -17.77 1.28 -5.27
CA GLY A 135 -16.65 2.23 -5.29
C GLY A 135 -16.78 3.33 -6.36
N PRO A 136 -15.92 4.36 -6.33
CA PRO A 136 -15.88 5.43 -7.33
C PRO A 136 -15.47 4.91 -8.72
N ASP A 137 -15.76 5.67 -9.78
CA ASP A 137 -15.41 5.27 -11.15
C ASP A 137 -13.89 5.31 -11.38
N PRO A 138 -13.24 4.18 -11.74
CA PRO A 138 -11.81 4.12 -12.00
C PRO A 138 -11.30 5.08 -13.07
N ALA A 139 -12.13 5.47 -14.04
CA ALA A 139 -11.72 6.35 -15.14
C ALA A 139 -11.46 7.79 -14.67
N LEU A 140 -12.10 8.22 -13.59
CA LEU A 140 -11.93 9.57 -13.04
C LEU A 140 -10.54 9.80 -12.44
N PHE A 141 -9.80 8.72 -12.14
CA PHE A 141 -8.45 8.78 -11.59
C PHE A 141 -7.51 9.69 -12.39
N TYR A 142 -7.48 9.58 -13.72
CA TYR A 142 -6.51 10.31 -14.55
C TYR A 142 -6.67 11.83 -14.47
N LYS A 143 -7.91 12.32 -14.42
CA LYS A 143 -8.22 13.74 -14.24
C LYS A 143 -8.03 14.18 -12.78
N ALA A 144 -8.47 13.35 -11.84
CA ALA A 144 -8.36 13.60 -10.41
C ALA A 144 -6.90 13.68 -9.94
N ALA A 145 -6.03 12.81 -10.48
CA ALA A 145 -4.62 12.73 -10.11
C ALA A 145 -3.88 14.06 -10.28
N TRP A 146 -4.26 14.89 -11.26
CA TRP A 146 -3.75 16.26 -11.39
C TRP A 146 -4.53 17.25 -10.55
N THR A 147 -5.84 17.34 -10.77
CA THR A 147 -6.67 18.42 -10.24
C THR A 147 -6.81 18.34 -8.72
N GLU A 148 -7.12 17.17 -8.17
CA GLU A 148 -7.26 16.97 -6.73
C GLU A 148 -5.91 16.98 -6.01
N SER A 149 -4.84 16.47 -6.62
CA SER A 149 -3.50 16.50 -6.01
C SER A 149 -2.96 17.93 -5.93
N LEU A 150 -3.15 18.75 -6.98
CA LEU A 150 -2.81 20.18 -6.94
C LEU A 150 -3.65 20.93 -5.90
N ALA A 151 -4.95 20.66 -5.84
CA ALA A 151 -5.83 21.24 -4.83
C ALA A 151 -5.38 20.86 -3.41
N PHE A 152 -4.97 19.61 -3.21
CA PHE A 152 -4.46 19.10 -1.94
C PHE A 152 -3.16 19.82 -1.52
N VAL A 153 -2.20 19.98 -2.42
CA VAL A 153 -0.95 20.71 -2.14
C VAL A 153 -1.23 22.18 -1.84
N LYS A 154 -2.11 22.84 -2.62
CA LYS A 154 -2.51 24.24 -2.38
C LYS A 154 -3.20 24.43 -1.03
N LYS A 155 -4.01 23.46 -0.59
CA LYS A 155 -4.65 23.48 0.73
C LYS A 155 -3.65 23.19 1.86
N ASN A 156 -2.64 22.36 1.61
CA ASN A 156 -1.68 21.88 2.61
C ASN A 156 -0.24 22.39 2.34
N LYS A 157 -0.06 23.67 1.98
CA LYS A 157 1.28 24.24 1.69
C LYS A 157 2.26 24.07 2.85
N SER A 158 1.78 24.18 4.09
CA SER A 158 2.61 23.95 5.28
C SER A 158 3.17 22.53 5.35
N LEU A 159 2.42 21.52 4.89
CA LEU A 159 2.90 20.15 4.83
C LEU A 159 4.00 19.98 3.78
N ALA A 160 3.84 20.60 2.61
CA ALA A 160 4.84 20.60 1.56
C ALA A 160 6.14 21.30 2.00
N LEU A 161 6.03 22.47 2.63
CA LEU A 161 7.17 23.20 3.20
C LEU A 161 7.88 22.37 4.28
N ARG A 162 7.13 21.79 5.25
CA ARG A 162 7.72 20.92 6.28
C ARG A 162 8.41 19.70 5.67
N THR A 163 7.80 19.07 4.66
CA THR A 163 8.39 17.94 3.93
C THR A 163 9.70 18.35 3.28
N GLY A 164 9.71 19.49 2.58
CA GLY A 164 10.92 20.08 2.01
C GLY A 164 11.98 20.33 3.09
N SER A 165 11.61 20.96 4.21
CA SER A 165 12.54 21.22 5.32
C SER A 165 13.14 19.94 5.91
N TYR A 166 12.35 18.89 6.13
CA TYR A 166 12.88 17.61 6.65
C TYR A 166 13.83 16.95 5.66
N LEU A 167 13.51 16.95 4.37
CA LEU A 167 14.41 16.44 3.33
C LEU A 167 15.71 17.24 3.28
N THR A 168 15.63 18.57 3.36
CA THR A 168 16.80 19.44 3.44
C THR A 168 17.68 19.10 4.64
N ILE A 169 17.09 18.92 5.83
CA ILE A 169 17.83 18.52 7.03
C ILE A 169 18.54 17.19 6.81
N PHE A 170 17.85 16.18 6.27
CA PHE A 170 18.47 14.88 5.98
C PHE A 170 19.59 14.96 4.94
N VAL A 171 19.40 15.70 3.84
CA VAL A 171 20.43 15.86 2.80
C VAL A 171 21.65 16.59 3.36
N VAL A 172 21.45 17.71 4.06
CA VAL A 172 22.57 18.49 4.63
C VAL A 172 23.32 17.68 5.68
N LEU A 173 22.62 16.98 6.57
CA LEU A 173 23.25 16.09 7.54
C LEU A 173 23.98 14.94 6.85
N CYS A 174 23.38 14.33 5.83
CA CYS A 174 24.01 13.27 5.04
C CYS A 174 25.31 13.76 4.40
N TRP A 175 25.29 14.94 3.76
CA TRP A 175 26.48 15.54 3.14
C TRP A 175 27.53 15.96 4.16
N SER A 176 27.12 16.46 5.33
CA SER A 176 28.00 16.82 6.44
C SER A 176 28.71 15.60 7.03
N CYS A 177 27.96 14.53 7.29
CA CYS A 177 28.53 13.27 7.77
C CYS A 177 29.45 12.64 6.72
N TYR A 178 29.09 12.73 5.43
CA TYR A 178 29.94 12.24 4.35
C TYR A 178 31.25 13.02 4.25
N PHE A 179 31.18 14.35 4.40
CA PHE A 179 32.36 15.20 4.50
C PHE A 179 33.27 14.78 5.67
N MET A 180 32.70 14.56 6.86
CA MET A 180 33.47 14.11 8.02
C MET A 180 34.04 12.69 7.88
N HIS A 181 33.35 11.81 7.17
CA HIS A 181 33.86 10.49 6.80
C HIS A 181 35.11 10.61 5.93
N ASP A 182 35.08 11.48 4.92
CA ASP A 182 36.22 11.66 4.02
C ASP A 182 37.39 12.39 4.69
N TYR A 183 37.10 13.37 5.54
CA TYR A 183 38.09 14.09 6.34
C TYR A 183 38.81 13.20 7.36
N SER A 184 38.14 12.15 7.86
CA SER A 184 38.71 11.23 8.83
C SER A 184 39.64 10.20 8.16
N THR A 185 40.93 10.28 8.47
CA THR A 185 41.94 9.29 8.02
C THR A 185 41.94 8.01 8.87
N ASN A 186 41.55 8.12 10.15
CA ASN A 186 41.55 7.01 11.10
C ASN A 186 40.29 6.13 10.97
N GLY A 187 40.46 4.81 11.13
CA GLY A 187 39.40 3.81 10.98
C GLY A 187 38.15 4.03 11.84
N PRO A 188 38.25 4.18 13.19
CA PRO A 188 37.06 4.26 14.04
C PRO A 188 36.18 5.51 13.79
N PRO A 189 36.73 6.75 13.71
CA PRO A 189 35.92 7.93 13.36
C PRO A 189 35.35 7.85 11.95
N ARG A 190 36.12 7.33 10.98
CA ARG A 190 35.63 7.14 9.61
C ARG A 190 34.43 6.19 9.57
N PHE A 191 34.50 5.06 10.28
CA PHE A 191 33.38 4.12 10.39
C PHE A 191 32.15 4.76 11.05
N PHE A 192 32.34 5.52 12.13
CA PHE A 192 31.25 6.25 12.80
C PHE A 192 30.54 7.21 11.84
N TRP A 193 31.28 8.06 11.14
CA TRP A 193 30.70 9.02 10.19
C TRP A 193 30.09 8.35 8.96
N GLY A 194 30.66 7.22 8.52
CA GLY A 194 30.06 6.37 7.49
C GLY A 194 28.70 5.84 7.89
N CYS A 195 28.57 5.33 9.13
CA CYS A 195 27.29 4.90 9.70
C CYS A 195 26.28 6.06 9.78
N CYS A 196 26.70 7.23 10.27
CA CYS A 196 25.84 8.42 10.33
C CYS A 196 25.35 8.85 8.95
N THR A 197 26.23 8.82 7.94
CA THR A 197 25.88 9.10 6.54
C THR A 197 24.82 8.13 6.03
N PHE A 198 25.02 6.83 6.28
CA PHE A 198 24.06 5.79 5.91
C PHE A 198 22.69 6.00 6.57
N LEU A 199 22.65 6.28 7.87
CA LEU A 199 21.41 6.54 8.60
C LEU A 199 20.67 7.79 8.07
N CYS A 200 21.39 8.87 7.79
CA CYS A 200 20.81 10.08 7.21
C CYS A 200 20.26 9.82 5.79
N ALA A 201 20.99 9.04 4.98
CA ALA A 201 20.55 8.65 3.64
C ALA A 201 19.26 7.81 3.68
N LEU A 202 19.08 6.94 4.68
CA LEU A 202 17.84 6.18 4.88
C LEU A 202 16.66 7.08 5.29
N GLY A 203 16.92 8.19 5.99
CA GLY A 203 15.88 9.13 6.39
C GLY A 203 15.11 9.73 5.21
N LEU A 204 15.78 9.96 4.07
CA LEU A 204 15.21 10.54 2.85
C LEU A 204 14.05 9.71 2.28
N PRO A 205 14.26 8.44 1.85
CA PRO A 205 13.15 7.61 1.41
C PRO A 205 12.21 7.21 2.56
N GLY A 206 12.72 7.17 3.79
CA GLY A 206 11.94 6.89 4.98
C GLY A 206 10.77 7.84 5.18
N TRP A 207 11.05 9.15 5.09
CA TRP A 207 10.01 10.18 5.13
C TRP A 207 9.00 10.02 3.99
N PHE A 208 9.49 9.71 2.77
CA PHE A 208 8.62 9.46 1.62
C PHE A 208 7.64 8.30 1.89
N PHE A 209 8.13 7.15 2.37
CA PHE A 209 7.27 6.01 2.69
C PHE A 209 6.28 6.32 3.80
N PHE A 210 6.74 6.95 4.89
CA PHE A 210 5.90 7.31 6.02
C PHE A 210 4.73 8.19 5.59
N LEU A 211 5.02 9.30 4.90
CA LEU A 211 4.01 10.25 4.50
C LEU A 211 3.09 9.67 3.40
N SER A 212 3.65 8.92 2.44
CA SER A 212 2.85 8.23 1.41
C SER A 212 1.83 7.27 2.04
N MET A 213 2.23 6.46 3.00
CA MET A 213 1.33 5.52 3.68
C MET A 213 0.23 6.24 4.45
N LYS A 214 0.56 7.33 5.17
CA LYS A 214 -0.44 8.14 5.88
C LYS A 214 -1.42 8.82 4.93
N VAL A 215 -0.96 9.33 3.78
CA VAL A 215 -1.83 9.96 2.77
C VAL A 215 -2.73 8.92 2.08
N VAL A 216 -2.22 7.72 1.83
CA VAL A 216 -3.02 6.61 1.29
C VAL A 216 -4.09 6.17 2.29
N ASP A 217 -3.72 5.98 3.55
CA ASP A 217 -4.66 5.62 4.63
C ASP A 217 -5.77 6.68 4.78
N PHE A 218 -5.40 7.96 4.81
CA PHE A 218 -6.35 9.09 4.77
C PHE A 218 -7.29 9.05 3.54
N SER A 219 -6.77 8.65 2.38
CA SER A 219 -7.58 8.54 1.16
C SER A 219 -8.57 7.38 1.21
N LEU A 220 -8.24 6.32 1.95
CA LEU A 220 -9.10 5.14 2.14
C LEU A 220 -10.10 5.32 3.29
N SER A 221 -9.72 6.00 4.38
CA SER A 221 -10.58 6.23 5.56
C SER A 221 -11.71 7.24 5.32
N ARG A 222 -11.64 8.02 4.22
CA ARG A 222 -12.59 9.10 3.86
C ARG A 222 -12.76 10.16 4.94
N GLU A 223 -11.77 10.32 5.80
CA GLU A 223 -11.77 11.36 6.82
C GLU A 223 -11.73 12.76 6.18
N LYS A 224 -12.40 13.73 6.82
CA LYS A 224 -12.47 15.11 6.29
C LYS A 224 -11.19 15.91 6.52
N LYS A 225 -10.38 15.50 7.51
CA LYS A 225 -9.17 16.19 7.94
C LYS A 225 -8.11 15.15 8.28
N MET A 226 -6.88 15.40 7.83
CA MET A 226 -5.73 14.56 8.14
C MET A 226 -5.21 14.91 9.54
N ASP A 227 -4.86 13.89 10.31
CA ASP A 227 -4.24 14.05 11.63
C ASP A 227 -2.94 14.85 11.56
N ARG A 228 -2.55 15.44 12.70
CA ARG A 228 -1.27 16.14 12.80
C ARG A 228 -0.15 15.11 12.68
N ILE A 229 0.66 15.29 11.64
CA ILE A 229 1.82 14.43 11.38
C ILE A 229 2.98 14.94 12.24
N HIS A 230 3.40 14.11 13.18
CA HIS A 230 4.61 14.33 13.97
C HIS A 230 5.82 13.73 13.24
N PHE A 231 6.93 14.45 13.27
CA PHE A 231 8.19 13.95 12.76
C PHE A 231 8.85 13.06 13.80
N ASP A 232 9.22 11.85 13.40
CA ASP A 232 10.01 10.91 14.19
C ASP A 232 11.15 10.39 13.31
N PHE A 233 12.39 10.73 13.71
CA PHE A 233 13.60 10.34 13.00
C PHE A 233 13.76 8.81 12.92
N PHE A 234 13.55 8.10 14.02
CA PHE A 234 13.74 6.65 14.07
C PHE A 234 12.74 5.94 13.19
N GLN A 235 11.46 6.35 13.26
CA GLN A 235 10.43 5.81 12.38
C GLN A 235 10.77 6.05 10.89
N CYS A 236 11.30 7.22 10.54
CA CYS A 236 11.74 7.49 9.18
C CYS A 236 12.86 6.53 8.76
N VAL A 237 13.93 6.41 9.55
CA VAL A 237 15.05 5.51 9.22
C VAL A 237 14.60 4.05 9.09
N THR A 238 13.77 3.55 10.00
CA THR A 238 13.23 2.19 9.94
C THR A 238 12.38 1.97 8.68
N LEU A 239 11.55 2.94 8.30
CA LEU A 239 10.79 2.87 7.04
C LEU A 239 11.68 3.05 5.81
N GLY A 240 12.78 3.78 5.95
CA GLY A 240 13.81 3.97 4.93
C GLY A 240 14.47 2.66 4.55
N MET A 241 14.70 1.76 5.51
CA MET A 241 15.21 0.41 5.22
C MET A 241 14.35 -0.37 4.20
N ARG A 242 13.06 -0.01 4.04
CA ARG A 242 12.19 -0.63 3.03
C ARG A 242 12.67 -0.37 1.60
N THR A 243 13.33 0.75 1.28
CA THR A 243 13.86 0.93 -0.09
C THR A 243 14.91 -0.09 -0.47
N ILE A 244 15.62 -0.63 0.52
CA ILE A 244 16.65 -1.64 0.30
C ILE A 244 16.00 -3.03 0.35
N PHE A 245 15.32 -3.34 1.45
CA PHE A 245 14.81 -4.69 1.68
C PHE A 245 13.64 -5.06 0.78
N TRP A 246 12.74 -4.13 0.46
CA TRP A 246 11.54 -4.47 -0.31
C TRP A 246 11.85 -4.91 -1.75
N PRO A 247 12.66 -4.16 -2.54
CA PRO A 247 13.08 -4.65 -3.87
C PRO A 247 13.89 -5.93 -3.77
N ALA A 248 14.81 -6.03 -2.80
CA ALA A 248 15.62 -7.22 -2.61
C ALA A 248 14.76 -8.46 -2.35
N VAL A 249 13.80 -8.38 -1.42
CA VAL A 249 12.87 -9.47 -1.07
C VAL A 249 11.99 -9.84 -2.26
N MET A 250 11.48 -8.85 -2.99
CA MET A 250 10.68 -9.09 -4.18
C MET A 250 11.48 -9.81 -5.28
N LEU A 251 12.77 -9.53 -5.40
CA LEU A 251 13.65 -10.13 -6.42
C LEU A 251 14.31 -11.44 -5.99
N ILE A 252 14.07 -11.94 -4.76
CA ILE A 252 14.59 -13.23 -4.28
C ILE A 252 14.36 -14.40 -5.26
N PRO A 253 13.19 -14.55 -5.92
CA PRO A 253 12.99 -15.62 -6.91
C PRO A 253 14.00 -15.60 -8.06
N PHE A 254 14.59 -14.43 -8.36
CA PHE A 254 15.63 -14.27 -9.39
C PHE A 254 17.06 -14.31 -8.83
N ALA A 255 17.25 -14.44 -7.51
CA ALA A 255 18.58 -14.49 -6.91
C ALA A 255 19.48 -15.62 -7.47
N PRO A 256 18.99 -16.85 -7.73
CA PRO A 256 19.81 -17.88 -8.38
C PRO A 256 20.26 -17.50 -9.79
N LEU A 257 19.39 -16.84 -10.56
CA LEU A 257 19.71 -16.37 -11.91
C LEU A 257 20.76 -15.24 -11.85
N ILE A 258 20.58 -14.28 -10.96
CA ILE A 258 21.55 -13.18 -10.74
C ILE A 258 22.90 -13.74 -10.28
N ALA A 259 22.90 -14.70 -9.36
CA ALA A 259 24.12 -15.35 -8.88
C ALA A 259 24.83 -16.14 -9.97
N PHE A 260 24.09 -16.89 -10.80
CA PHE A 260 24.66 -17.64 -11.92
C PHE A 260 25.28 -16.74 -12.98
N VAL A 261 24.56 -15.69 -13.42
CA VAL A 261 25.08 -14.72 -14.39
C VAL A 261 26.24 -13.92 -13.81
N GLY A 262 26.17 -13.54 -12.53
CA GLY A 262 27.26 -12.90 -11.81
C GLY A 262 28.52 -13.78 -11.73
N TRP A 263 28.35 -15.07 -11.45
CA TRP A 263 29.44 -16.04 -11.46
C TRP A 263 30.07 -16.21 -12.84
N LEU A 264 29.26 -16.27 -13.91
CA LEU A 264 29.77 -16.26 -15.29
C LEU A 264 30.55 -14.98 -15.61
N GLY A 265 30.09 -13.82 -15.12
CA GLY A 265 30.79 -12.55 -15.26
C GLY A 265 32.13 -12.54 -14.52
N LEU A 266 32.19 -13.09 -13.30
CA LEU A 266 33.43 -13.28 -12.55
C LEU A 266 34.44 -14.15 -13.32
N GLN A 267 33.99 -15.24 -13.95
CA GLN A 267 34.87 -16.12 -14.73
C GLN A 267 35.43 -15.45 -15.99
N LYS A 268 34.66 -14.54 -16.61
CA LYS A 268 35.04 -13.85 -17.86
C LYS A 268 35.71 -12.49 -17.64
N GLY A 269 35.68 -11.95 -16.41
CA GLY A 269 36.09 -10.58 -16.12
C GLY A 269 35.17 -9.50 -16.70
N ASP A 270 33.99 -9.87 -17.21
CA ASP A 270 33.01 -8.95 -17.81
C ASP A 270 31.67 -9.02 -17.05
N TYR A 271 31.27 -7.88 -16.47
CA TYR A 271 30.06 -7.75 -15.67
C TYR A 271 28.91 -7.06 -16.42
N THR A 272 29.08 -6.73 -17.69
CA THR A 272 28.10 -5.96 -18.48
C THR A 272 26.74 -6.67 -18.50
N VAL A 273 26.73 -7.98 -18.74
CA VAL A 273 25.50 -8.79 -18.75
C VAL A 273 24.83 -8.81 -17.38
N THR A 274 25.62 -8.93 -16.31
CA THR A 274 25.13 -8.91 -14.93
C THR A 274 24.49 -7.56 -14.59
N GLN A 275 25.11 -6.45 -14.98
CA GLN A 275 24.59 -5.11 -14.76
C GLN A 275 23.28 -4.86 -15.54
N ILE A 276 23.21 -5.27 -16.80
CA ILE A 276 21.98 -5.18 -17.62
C ILE A 276 20.86 -5.99 -16.97
N LEU A 277 21.14 -7.22 -16.54
CA LEU A 277 20.15 -8.08 -15.88
C LEU A 277 19.61 -7.44 -14.59
N ILE A 278 20.50 -6.93 -13.73
CA ILE A 278 20.11 -6.22 -12.51
C ILE A 278 19.27 -4.98 -12.83
N GLY A 279 19.64 -4.21 -13.87
CA GLY A 279 18.88 -3.05 -14.31
C GLY A 279 17.46 -3.40 -14.77
N ILE A 280 17.31 -4.43 -15.60
CA ILE A 280 16.01 -4.90 -16.09
C ILE A 280 15.14 -5.41 -14.94
N LEU A 281 15.70 -6.23 -14.05
CA LEU A 281 14.97 -6.76 -12.90
C LEU A 281 14.62 -5.65 -11.89
N GLY A 282 15.50 -4.67 -11.72
CA GLY A 282 15.32 -3.51 -10.85
C GLY A 282 14.25 -2.52 -11.33
N ALA A 283 13.94 -2.50 -12.63
CA ALA A 283 12.87 -1.67 -13.18
C ALA A 283 11.47 -2.11 -12.69
N PHE A 284 11.27 -3.41 -12.44
CA PHE A 284 9.97 -3.93 -12.03
C PHE A 284 9.51 -3.37 -10.66
N PRO A 285 10.32 -3.43 -9.58
CA PRO A 285 10.00 -2.76 -8.30
C PRO A 285 9.62 -1.28 -8.47
N LEU A 286 10.31 -0.52 -9.33
CA LEU A 286 9.97 0.90 -9.55
C LEU A 286 8.58 1.07 -10.16
N CYS A 287 8.20 0.24 -11.12
CA CYS A 287 6.89 0.27 -11.77
C CYS A 287 5.74 -0.13 -10.82
N VAL A 288 5.99 -1.07 -9.90
CA VAL A 288 4.97 -1.53 -8.95
C VAL A 288 4.94 -0.75 -7.64
N LEU A 289 5.93 0.14 -7.40
CA LEU A 289 6.04 0.96 -6.19
C LEU A 289 4.73 1.64 -5.75
N PRO A 290 3.96 2.35 -6.61
CA PRO A 290 2.71 2.98 -6.17
C PRO A 290 1.71 1.94 -5.63
N LEU A 291 1.58 0.79 -6.30
CA LEU A 291 0.70 -0.29 -5.87
C LEU A 291 1.17 -0.95 -4.58
N ALA A 292 2.49 -1.12 -4.44
CA ALA A 292 3.11 -1.73 -3.27
C ALA A 292 2.91 -0.87 -2.02
N ILE A 293 3.06 0.46 -2.12
CA ILE A 293 2.78 1.38 -1.00
C ILE A 293 1.34 1.21 -0.52
N VAL A 294 0.38 1.08 -1.43
CA VAL A 294 -1.02 0.85 -1.05
C VAL A 294 -1.20 -0.50 -0.32
N HIS A 295 -0.52 -1.55 -0.76
CA HIS A 295 -0.54 -2.84 -0.06
C HIS A 295 0.19 -2.82 1.29
N MET A 296 1.21 -1.97 1.44
CA MET A 296 1.90 -1.75 2.72
C MET A 296 1.03 -1.00 3.75
N THR A 297 -0.02 -0.30 3.31
CA THR A 297 -1.04 0.29 4.21
C THR A 297 -2.16 -0.66 4.60
N ALA A 298 -2.29 -1.80 3.91
CA ALA A 298 -3.31 -2.78 4.27
C ALA A 298 -2.97 -3.45 5.61
N LYS A 299 -4.01 -3.91 6.32
CA LYS A 299 -3.83 -4.65 7.58
C LYS A 299 -2.90 -5.86 7.41
N TYR A 300 -3.06 -6.62 6.33
CA TYR A 300 -2.18 -7.71 5.96
C TYR A 300 -1.27 -7.29 4.80
N THR A 301 -0.01 -6.98 5.11
CA THR A 301 0.94 -6.35 4.17
C THR A 301 1.65 -7.32 3.23
N TYR A 302 1.56 -8.63 3.47
CA TYR A 302 2.36 -9.67 2.80
C TYR A 302 2.32 -9.60 1.26
N LYS A 303 1.17 -9.20 0.67
CA LYS A 303 1.03 -9.11 -0.79
C LYS A 303 2.05 -8.14 -1.39
N ALA A 304 2.39 -7.05 -0.71
CA ALA A 304 3.37 -6.06 -1.19
C ALA A 304 4.76 -6.66 -1.40
N TRP A 305 5.12 -7.67 -0.60
CA TRP A 305 6.46 -8.25 -0.55
C TRP A 305 6.65 -9.45 -1.48
N ILE A 306 5.55 -10.02 -1.98
CA ILE A 306 5.59 -11.23 -2.81
C ILE A 306 5.50 -10.82 -4.28
N LEU A 307 6.52 -11.17 -5.05
CA LEU A 307 6.60 -10.90 -6.49
C LEU A 307 5.34 -11.32 -7.24
N TRP A 308 4.90 -12.57 -7.09
CA TRP A 308 3.80 -13.09 -7.90
C TRP A 308 2.45 -12.44 -7.58
N GLU A 309 2.22 -12.04 -6.33
CA GLU A 309 1.03 -11.28 -5.96
C GLU A 309 1.08 -9.87 -6.54
N MET A 310 2.24 -9.22 -6.49
CA MET A 310 2.43 -7.91 -7.11
C MET A 310 2.31 -7.94 -8.63
N VAL A 311 2.80 -8.99 -9.32
CA VAL A 311 2.60 -9.16 -10.76
C VAL A 311 1.12 -9.28 -11.11
N LYS A 312 0.32 -10.06 -10.35
CA LYS A 312 -1.13 -10.18 -10.59
C LYS A 312 -1.87 -8.87 -10.34
N VAL A 313 -1.49 -8.12 -9.31
CA VAL A 313 -2.09 -6.81 -9.02
C VAL A 313 -1.69 -5.79 -10.08
N PHE A 314 -0.41 -5.78 -10.47
CA PHE A 314 0.11 -4.92 -11.53
C PHE A 314 -0.55 -5.21 -12.87
N GLY A 315 -0.72 -6.47 -13.26
CA GLY A 315 -1.40 -6.85 -14.52
C GLY A 315 -2.83 -6.29 -14.64
N ARG A 316 -3.53 -6.13 -13.51
CA ARG A 316 -4.87 -5.51 -13.46
C ARG A 316 -4.83 -3.97 -13.42
N ASN A 317 -3.67 -3.38 -13.12
CA ASN A 317 -3.47 -1.96 -12.84
C ASN A 317 -2.25 -1.37 -13.58
N VAL A 318 -1.87 -1.91 -14.74
CA VAL A 318 -0.70 -1.47 -15.52
C VAL A 318 -0.82 0.02 -15.88
N ALA A 319 -1.95 0.41 -16.48
CA ALA A 319 -2.17 1.78 -16.91
C ALA A 319 -2.09 2.82 -15.76
N PRO A 320 -2.80 2.66 -14.61
CA PRO A 320 -2.68 3.63 -13.52
C PRO A 320 -1.30 3.61 -12.84
N ALA A 321 -0.61 2.47 -12.78
CA ALA A 321 0.73 2.39 -12.21
C ALA A 321 1.77 3.12 -13.08
N ILE A 322 1.79 2.85 -14.39
CA ILE A 322 2.63 3.57 -15.36
C ILE A 322 2.30 5.06 -15.37
N TYR A 323 1.01 5.41 -15.29
CA TYR A 323 0.59 6.80 -15.22
C TYR A 323 1.14 7.51 -13.98
N TRP A 324 1.17 6.84 -12.82
CA TRP A 324 1.80 7.41 -11.63
C TRP A 324 3.31 7.61 -11.82
N VAL A 325 4.01 6.66 -12.45
CA VAL A 325 5.44 6.82 -12.82
C VAL A 325 5.62 8.00 -13.78
N PHE A 326 4.73 8.18 -14.75
CA PHE A 326 4.73 9.34 -15.64
C PHE A 326 4.56 10.65 -14.86
N LEU A 327 3.64 10.70 -13.89
CA LEU A 327 3.51 11.86 -13.00
C LEU A 327 4.80 12.12 -12.21
N ALA A 328 5.46 11.09 -11.70
CA ALA A 328 6.74 11.21 -11.01
C ALA A 328 7.84 11.75 -11.93
N MET A 329 7.87 11.29 -13.19
CA MET A 329 8.80 11.80 -14.20
C MET A 329 8.58 13.28 -14.48
N VAL A 330 7.35 13.69 -14.78
CA VAL A 330 7.04 15.07 -15.17
C VAL A 330 7.16 16.06 -14.02
N THR A 331 6.74 15.68 -12.81
CA THR A 331 6.66 16.62 -11.69
C THR A 331 7.90 16.64 -10.79
N PHE A 332 8.68 15.56 -10.77
CA PHE A 332 9.82 15.42 -9.87
C PHE A 332 11.12 15.11 -10.60
N ILE A 333 11.20 13.98 -11.32
CA ILE A 333 12.47 13.46 -11.84
C ILE A 333 13.03 14.38 -12.94
N LEU A 334 12.23 14.81 -13.92
CA LEU A 334 12.74 15.69 -14.98
C LEU A 334 13.09 17.09 -14.47
N PRO A 335 12.22 17.81 -13.71
CA PRO A 335 12.54 19.16 -13.26
C PRO A 335 13.70 19.16 -12.25
N PHE A 336 13.62 18.36 -11.19
CA PHE A 336 14.63 18.39 -10.13
C PHE A 336 15.84 17.52 -10.46
N GLY A 337 15.64 16.36 -11.08
CA GLY A 337 16.77 15.53 -11.54
C GLY A 337 17.58 16.21 -12.63
N GLY A 338 16.94 16.92 -13.56
CA GLY A 338 17.65 17.75 -14.56
C GLY A 338 18.46 18.88 -13.92
N ILE A 339 17.88 19.60 -12.94
CA ILE A 339 18.60 20.64 -12.19
C ILE A 339 19.77 20.03 -11.41
N PHE A 340 19.55 18.97 -10.64
CA PHE A 340 20.60 18.31 -9.86
C PHE A 340 21.71 17.74 -10.74
N TRP A 341 21.36 17.17 -11.89
CA TRP A 341 22.33 16.70 -12.87
C TRP A 341 23.15 17.84 -13.47
N ALA A 342 22.51 18.96 -13.84
CA ALA A 342 23.22 20.14 -14.34
C ALA A 342 24.17 20.75 -13.27
N ILE A 343 23.77 20.79 -12.00
CA ILE A 343 24.63 21.22 -10.89
C ILE A 343 25.81 20.25 -10.71
N GLN A 344 25.57 18.94 -10.81
CA GLN A 344 26.62 17.93 -10.68
C GLN A 344 27.66 18.08 -11.80
N GLU A 345 27.23 18.23 -13.05
CA GLU A 345 28.11 18.22 -14.23
C GLU A 345 28.76 19.58 -14.49
N TYR A 346 27.98 20.67 -14.48
CA TYR A 346 28.45 22.01 -14.85
C TYR A 346 28.64 22.93 -13.64
N GLY A 347 28.02 22.59 -12.50
CA GLY A 347 28.05 23.40 -11.29
C GLY A 347 29.21 23.07 -10.36
N GLY A 348 30.13 22.18 -10.72
CA GLY A 348 31.29 21.81 -9.90
C GLY A 348 30.98 20.78 -8.80
N GLY A 349 29.81 20.13 -8.84
CA GLY A 349 29.40 19.05 -7.93
C GLY A 349 28.16 19.37 -7.10
N LEU A 350 27.29 18.38 -6.88
CA LEU A 350 26.02 18.55 -6.15
C LEU A 350 26.20 18.82 -4.66
N ASN A 351 27.23 18.24 -4.05
CA ASN A 351 27.53 18.43 -2.63
C ASN A 351 28.33 19.74 -2.45
N PRO A 352 27.78 20.79 -1.81
CA PRO A 352 28.46 22.06 -1.65
C PRO A 352 29.78 21.96 -0.89
N TYR A 353 29.94 20.96 -0.01
CA TYR A 353 31.17 20.74 0.76
C TYR A 353 32.35 20.26 -0.09
N PHE A 354 32.09 19.71 -1.27
CA PHE A 354 33.10 19.25 -2.24
C PHE A 354 33.03 20.02 -3.56
N ASN A 355 32.19 21.05 -3.63
CA ASN A 355 31.96 21.78 -4.87
C ASN A 355 33.16 22.69 -5.18
N VAL A 356 33.79 22.50 -6.34
CA VAL A 356 35.05 23.19 -6.68
C VAL A 356 34.89 24.71 -6.79
N HIS A 357 33.77 25.20 -7.33
CA HIS A 357 33.52 26.63 -7.45
C HIS A 357 33.24 27.26 -6.10
N PHE A 358 32.43 26.59 -5.28
CA PHE A 358 32.12 27.04 -3.93
C PHE A 358 33.36 27.06 -3.03
N MET A 359 34.16 26.00 -3.07
CA MET A 359 35.42 25.92 -2.31
C MET A 359 36.42 26.96 -2.82
N GLY A 360 36.52 27.18 -4.13
CA GLY A 360 37.37 28.22 -4.72
C GLY A 360 36.99 29.63 -4.26
N ILE A 361 35.73 30.02 -4.44
CA ILE A 361 35.23 31.37 -4.08
C ILE A 361 35.40 31.61 -2.57
N THR A 362 35.00 30.66 -1.72
CA THR A 362 35.14 30.81 -0.26
C THR A 362 36.59 30.93 0.16
N SER A 363 37.50 30.20 -0.48
CA SER A 363 38.93 30.31 -0.18
C SER A 363 39.49 31.65 -0.62
N SER A 364 39.21 32.10 -1.85
CA SER A 364 39.69 33.39 -2.36
C SER A 364 39.22 34.57 -1.49
N VAL A 365 37.93 34.61 -1.13
CA VAL A 365 37.39 35.69 -0.28
C VAL A 365 38.03 35.66 1.11
N MET A 366 38.16 34.47 1.72
CA MET A 366 38.77 34.36 3.05
C MET A 366 40.26 34.69 3.04
N THR A 367 41.00 34.30 2.00
CA THR A 367 42.41 34.65 1.83
C THR A 367 42.57 36.16 1.74
N SER A 368 41.77 36.85 0.93
CA SER A 368 41.82 38.33 0.83
C SER A 368 41.47 39.02 2.16
N ILE A 369 40.54 38.49 2.95
CA ILE A 369 40.21 39.04 4.27
C ILE A 369 41.37 38.85 5.25
N PHE A 370 41.99 37.66 5.28
CA PHE A 370 43.11 37.37 6.17
C PHE A 370 44.34 38.21 5.81
N GLU A 371 44.64 38.35 4.52
CA GLU A 371 45.70 39.24 4.03
C GLU A 371 45.43 40.70 4.41
N ALA A 372 44.18 41.18 4.29
CA ALA A 372 43.81 42.53 4.71
C ALA A 372 43.92 42.76 6.23
N MET A 373 43.93 41.69 7.02
CA MET A 373 44.09 41.71 8.49
C MET A 373 45.54 41.42 8.93
N ASP A 374 46.49 41.28 8.00
CA ASP A 374 47.89 40.88 8.26
C ASP A 374 48.00 39.53 9.01
N MET A 375 47.10 38.60 8.68
CA MET A 375 47.02 37.26 9.26
C MET A 375 47.36 36.20 8.21
N ASP A 376 48.08 35.15 8.63
CA ASP A 376 48.46 34.05 7.74
C ASP A 376 47.24 33.27 7.22
N PRO A 377 46.98 33.27 5.89
CA PRO A 377 45.84 32.58 5.27
C PRO A 377 46.02 31.06 5.18
N SER A 378 47.09 30.51 5.76
CA SER A 378 47.35 29.07 5.84
C SER A 378 47.38 28.53 7.27
N GLY A 379 47.26 29.41 8.28
CA GLY A 379 47.32 29.03 9.69
C GLY A 379 46.06 28.31 10.21
N TRP A 380 46.15 27.72 11.41
CA TRP A 380 45.03 27.01 12.05
C TRP A 380 43.78 27.88 12.23
N LEU A 381 43.96 29.18 12.48
CA LEU A 381 42.88 30.15 12.68
C LEU A 381 42.06 30.35 11.39
N PHE A 382 42.71 30.30 10.23
CA PHE A 382 42.03 30.32 8.92
C PHE A 382 41.05 29.15 8.81
N TYR A 383 41.49 27.93 9.16
CA TYR A 383 40.65 26.73 9.11
C TYR A 383 39.48 26.78 10.12
N VAL A 384 39.71 27.31 11.32
CA VAL A 384 38.67 27.48 12.33
C VAL A 384 37.57 28.44 11.87
N VAL A 385 37.90 29.46 11.08
CA VAL A 385 36.93 30.44 10.57
C VAL A 385 36.26 29.97 9.27
N ILE A 386 37.02 29.43 8.32
CA ILE A 386 36.50 29.05 7.00
C ILE A 386 35.55 27.84 7.05
N VAL A 387 35.77 26.89 7.96
CA VAL A 387 34.95 25.68 8.04
C VAL A 387 33.50 26.02 8.42
N PRO A 388 33.19 26.72 9.53
CA PRO A 388 31.83 27.13 9.86
C PRO A 388 31.16 27.96 8.76
N ILE A 389 31.91 28.85 8.10
CA ILE A 389 31.40 29.67 6.98
C ILE A 389 30.99 28.78 5.81
N ARG A 390 31.82 27.80 5.43
CA ARG A 390 31.48 26.82 4.38
C ARG A 390 30.23 26.03 4.74
N PHE A 391 30.07 25.62 6.00
CA PHE A 391 28.85 24.95 6.47
C PHE A 391 27.61 25.84 6.39
N ALA A 392 27.70 27.10 6.82
CA ALA A 392 26.59 28.04 6.75
C ALA A 392 26.19 28.36 5.30
N LEU A 393 27.17 28.63 4.44
CA LEU A 393 26.94 28.93 3.03
C LEU A 393 26.42 27.71 2.25
N ALA A 394 26.91 26.50 2.54
CA ALA A 394 26.40 25.25 1.98
C ALA A 394 24.91 25.07 2.30
N PHE A 395 24.51 25.38 3.53
CA PHE A 395 23.11 25.39 3.94
C PHE A 395 22.30 26.41 3.13
N VAL A 396 22.76 27.65 3.03
CA VAL A 396 22.06 28.72 2.28
C VAL A 396 21.87 28.37 0.80
N VAL A 397 22.85 27.72 0.16
CA VAL A 397 22.78 27.34 -1.26
C VAL A 397 21.86 26.14 -1.47
N ALA A 398 21.94 25.12 -0.62
CA ALA A 398 21.18 23.87 -0.80
C ALA A 398 19.71 24.00 -0.40
N VAL A 399 19.40 24.78 0.64
CA VAL A 399 18.07 24.84 1.26
C VAL A 399 16.96 25.28 0.30
N PRO A 400 17.08 26.34 -0.51
CA PRO A 400 15.99 26.81 -1.35
C PRO A 400 15.53 25.75 -2.36
N LEU A 401 16.49 25.11 -3.05
CA LEU A 401 16.19 24.09 -4.04
C LEU A 401 15.59 22.84 -3.39
N LEU A 402 16.15 22.39 -2.26
CA LEU A 402 15.69 21.20 -1.56
C LEU A 402 14.31 21.38 -0.92
N ILE A 403 13.98 22.57 -0.38
CA ILE A 403 12.63 22.84 0.15
C ILE A 403 11.58 22.76 -0.96
N LEU A 404 11.90 23.24 -2.16
CA LEU A 404 10.99 23.20 -3.30
C LEU A 404 10.64 21.76 -3.73
N THR A 405 11.52 20.79 -3.50
CA THR A 405 11.25 19.36 -3.76
C THR A 405 10.07 18.80 -2.95
N GLY A 406 9.72 19.45 -1.82
CA GLY A 406 8.61 19.02 -0.98
C GLY A 406 7.24 19.14 -1.66
N PHE A 407 7.06 20.10 -2.56
CA PHE A 407 5.79 20.31 -3.28
C PHE A 407 5.43 19.16 -4.24
N PRO A 408 6.29 18.78 -5.21
CA PRO A 408 6.01 17.65 -6.09
C PRO A 408 5.95 16.32 -5.33
N LEU A 409 6.70 16.13 -4.23
CA LEU A 409 6.60 14.90 -3.45
C LEU A 409 5.22 14.75 -2.80
N VAL A 410 4.70 15.81 -2.15
CA VAL A 410 3.33 15.76 -1.58
C VAL A 410 2.28 15.60 -2.67
N PHE A 411 2.50 16.17 -3.86
CA PHE A 411 1.65 15.92 -5.03
C PHE A 411 1.63 14.43 -5.40
N LEU A 412 2.79 13.78 -5.52
CA LEU A 412 2.89 12.36 -5.87
C LEU A 412 2.28 11.44 -4.81
N MET A 413 2.46 11.77 -3.53
CA MET A 413 1.84 11.04 -2.42
C MET A 413 0.32 11.08 -2.49
N ARG A 414 -0.25 12.27 -2.80
CA ARG A 414 -1.70 12.41 -2.98
C ARG A 414 -2.17 11.68 -4.23
N ALA A 415 -1.44 11.75 -5.34
CA ALA A 415 -1.75 10.98 -6.54
C ALA A 415 -1.78 9.47 -6.26
N ASN A 416 -0.89 8.97 -5.40
CA ASN A 416 -0.90 7.56 -4.98
C ASN A 416 -2.12 7.22 -4.10
N GLY A 417 -2.50 8.12 -3.18
CA GLY A 417 -3.73 7.98 -2.39
C GLY A 417 -5.00 7.96 -3.24
N LEU A 418 -5.05 8.77 -4.31
CA LEU A 418 -6.16 8.77 -5.28
C LEU A 418 -6.17 7.47 -6.09
N LEU A 419 -5.00 6.93 -6.44
CA LEU A 419 -4.90 5.61 -7.07
C LEU A 419 -5.54 4.55 -6.16
N ALA A 420 -5.21 4.56 -4.87
CA ALA A 420 -5.79 3.66 -3.88
C ALA A 420 -7.33 3.77 -3.81
N TYR A 421 -7.84 4.99 -3.79
CA TYR A 421 -9.27 5.29 -3.68
C TYR A 421 -10.05 4.87 -4.94
N TYR A 422 -9.62 5.31 -6.14
CA TYR A 422 -10.31 5.03 -7.40
C TYR A 422 -10.16 3.57 -7.86
N ARG A 423 -9.08 2.88 -7.46
CA ARG A 423 -8.78 1.50 -7.87
C ARG A 423 -8.96 0.47 -6.76
N GLN A 424 -9.60 0.81 -5.65
CA GLN A 424 -9.75 -0.06 -4.48
C GLN A 424 -10.22 -1.50 -4.82
N GLN A 425 -11.14 -1.65 -5.77
CA GLN A 425 -11.67 -2.95 -6.21
C GLN A 425 -10.66 -3.82 -6.97
N TYR A 426 -9.71 -3.20 -7.66
CA TYR A 426 -8.71 -3.87 -8.49
C TYR A 426 -7.40 -4.13 -7.73
N LEU A 427 -7.27 -3.55 -6.53
CA LEU A 427 -6.08 -3.69 -5.70
C LEU A 427 -6.10 -4.98 -4.87
N ASP A 428 -7.25 -5.62 -4.66
CA ASP A 428 -7.31 -6.90 -3.94
C ASP A 428 -6.70 -6.81 -2.52
N LEU A 429 -7.00 -5.70 -1.83
CA LEU A 429 -6.52 -5.40 -0.48
C LEU A 429 -7.16 -6.36 0.53
N VAL A 430 -6.32 -7.02 1.32
CA VAL A 430 -6.77 -7.96 2.35
C VAL A 430 -6.91 -7.22 3.68
N GLN A 431 -8.15 -6.85 4.00
CA GLN A 431 -8.47 -6.14 5.25
C GLN A 431 -8.95 -7.07 6.36
N LYS A 432 -9.45 -8.26 5.99
CA LYS A 432 -9.93 -9.28 6.91
C LYS A 432 -9.51 -10.66 6.45
N MET A 433 -9.33 -11.55 7.41
CA MET A 433 -8.92 -12.91 7.15
C MET A 433 -9.59 -13.87 8.10
N ALA A 434 -10.15 -14.96 7.57
CA ALA A 434 -10.82 -15.93 8.40
C ALA A 434 -9.82 -16.72 9.26
N VAL A 435 -10.17 -16.92 10.52
CA VAL A 435 -9.42 -17.72 11.48
C VAL A 435 -9.20 -19.14 10.94
N ASN A 436 -8.01 -19.69 11.15
CA ASN A 436 -7.61 -21.03 10.71
C ASN A 436 -7.59 -21.27 9.19
N THR A 437 -7.58 -20.21 8.38
CA THR A 437 -7.35 -20.35 6.93
C THR A 437 -5.94 -20.90 6.68
N PRO A 438 -5.73 -21.92 5.85
CA PRO A 438 -4.38 -22.42 5.53
C PRO A 438 -3.51 -21.35 4.87
N ALA A 439 -2.28 -21.18 5.39
CA ALA A 439 -1.32 -20.23 4.83
C ALA A 439 -0.61 -20.82 3.60
N GLY A 440 -0.53 -20.06 2.50
CA GLY A 440 0.12 -20.50 1.27
C GLY A 440 1.65 -20.46 1.33
N PHE A 441 2.30 -21.03 0.29
CA PHE A 441 3.75 -21.13 0.18
C PHE A 441 4.49 -19.79 0.32
N TRP A 442 4.14 -18.79 -0.49
CA TRP A 442 4.90 -17.54 -0.55
C TRP A 442 4.91 -16.74 0.75
N VAL A 443 3.80 -16.73 1.50
CA VAL A 443 3.73 -16.05 2.81
C VAL A 443 4.59 -16.76 3.85
N ARG A 444 4.60 -18.10 3.81
CA ARG A 444 5.50 -18.91 4.66
C ARG A 444 6.96 -18.69 4.30
N MET A 445 7.29 -18.60 3.01
CA MET A 445 8.66 -18.33 2.55
C MET A 445 9.12 -16.94 2.99
N LEU A 446 8.25 -15.94 2.87
CA LEU A 446 8.51 -14.58 3.33
C LEU A 446 8.76 -14.54 4.84
N ALA A 447 7.92 -15.21 5.64
CA ALA A 447 8.13 -15.33 7.08
C ALA A 447 9.46 -16.03 7.40
N TYR A 448 9.80 -17.10 6.67
CA TYR A 448 11.06 -17.83 6.85
C TYR A 448 12.29 -16.97 6.51
N ILE A 449 12.26 -16.17 5.46
CA ILE A 449 13.36 -15.25 5.10
C ILE A 449 13.65 -14.28 6.25
N VAL A 450 12.59 -13.72 6.86
CA VAL A 450 12.73 -12.83 8.02
C VAL A 450 13.18 -13.61 9.25
N ASP A 451 12.65 -14.82 9.48
CA ASP A 451 13.06 -15.71 10.57
C ASP A 451 14.57 -16.03 10.52
N VAL A 452 15.13 -16.26 9.32
CA VAL A 452 16.57 -16.54 9.10
C VAL A 452 17.46 -15.37 9.56
N LEU A 453 16.97 -14.14 9.47
CA LEU A 453 17.71 -12.97 9.95
C LEU A 453 17.62 -12.79 11.48
N ILE A 454 16.56 -13.28 12.11
CA ILE A 454 16.26 -13.05 13.53
C ILE A 454 16.77 -14.18 14.42
N PHE A 455 16.77 -15.44 13.97
CA PHE A 455 17.13 -16.57 14.82
C PHE A 455 18.52 -16.49 15.49
N PRO A 456 19.58 -15.86 14.91
CA PRO A 456 20.85 -15.73 15.62
C PRO A 456 20.72 -14.89 16.90
N LEU A 457 19.73 -14.00 16.97
CA LEU A 457 19.44 -13.18 18.14
C LEU A 457 18.51 -13.87 19.15
N SER A 458 18.14 -15.13 18.91
CA SER A 458 17.14 -15.82 19.72
C SER A 458 17.50 -15.85 21.20
N CYS A 459 18.78 -16.00 21.57
CA CYS A 459 19.28 -15.97 22.95
C CYS A 459 18.94 -14.69 23.72
N PHE A 460 18.65 -13.59 23.03
CA PHE A 460 18.21 -12.33 23.64
C PHE A 460 16.70 -12.16 23.64
N ILE A 461 15.98 -12.84 22.74
CA ILE A 461 14.56 -12.60 22.50
C ILE A 461 13.67 -13.67 23.16
N VAL A 462 14.10 -14.92 23.16
CA VAL A 462 13.32 -16.05 23.68
C VAL A 462 13.49 -16.14 25.20
N THR A 463 12.63 -15.43 25.93
CA THR A 463 12.64 -15.39 27.41
C THR A 463 11.65 -16.34 28.07
N ALA A 464 10.94 -17.15 27.28
CA ALA A 464 9.81 -17.97 27.73
C ALA A 464 10.19 -19.01 28.81
N GLU A 465 11.42 -19.52 28.83
CA GLU A 465 11.88 -20.55 29.77
C GLU A 465 13.27 -20.24 30.30
N ARG A 466 13.38 -19.98 31.62
CA ARG A 466 14.62 -19.51 32.26
C ARG A 466 15.76 -20.53 32.11
N ARG A 467 15.46 -21.84 32.14
CA ARG A 467 16.48 -22.90 32.01
C ARG A 467 17.09 -22.94 30.62
N ILE A 468 16.26 -22.83 29.59
CA ILE A 468 16.68 -22.77 28.19
C ILE A 468 17.54 -21.52 27.96
N LEU A 469 17.12 -20.39 28.52
CA LEU A 469 17.88 -19.15 28.44
C LEU A 469 19.25 -19.28 29.11
N MET A 470 19.33 -19.86 30.32
CA MET A 470 20.61 -20.05 31.03
C MET A 470 21.64 -20.83 30.21
N PHE A 471 21.21 -21.88 29.51
CA PHE A 471 22.11 -22.64 28.63
C PHE A 471 22.57 -21.82 27.41
N ALA A 472 21.70 -20.97 26.86
CA ALA A 472 22.06 -20.04 25.78
C ALA A 472 23.18 -19.08 26.21
N TRP A 473 23.08 -18.53 27.43
CA TRP A 473 24.09 -17.63 27.99
C TRP A 473 25.39 -18.36 28.33
N LEU A 474 25.32 -19.61 28.79
CA LEU A 474 26.51 -20.45 28.95
C LEU A 474 27.23 -20.66 27.61
N LEU A 475 26.51 -20.98 26.53
CA LEU A 475 27.09 -21.10 25.19
C LEU A 475 27.73 -19.78 24.71
N ASN A 476 27.09 -18.63 24.96
CA ASN A 476 27.67 -17.32 24.65
C ASN A 476 28.95 -17.04 25.45
N GLY A 477 28.94 -17.37 26.75
CA GLY A 477 30.13 -17.26 27.61
C GLY A 477 31.29 -18.13 27.12
N MET A 478 31.00 -19.38 26.72
CA MET A 478 31.99 -20.27 26.12
C MET A 478 32.50 -19.74 24.78
N ALA A 479 31.63 -19.17 23.93
CA ALA A 479 32.04 -18.55 22.67
C ALA A 479 32.98 -17.37 22.90
N LEU A 480 32.68 -16.50 23.87
CA LEU A 480 33.53 -15.37 24.23
C LEU A 480 34.87 -15.82 24.81
N ALA A 481 34.87 -16.78 25.73
CA ALA A 481 36.09 -17.34 26.30
C ALA A 481 36.95 -18.04 25.23
N GLY A 482 36.33 -18.82 24.34
CA GLY A 482 36.99 -19.46 23.21
C GLY A 482 37.62 -18.44 22.25
N PHE A 483 36.93 -17.33 21.98
CA PHE A 483 37.46 -16.23 21.16
C PHE A 483 38.70 -15.61 21.80
N LEU A 484 38.64 -15.30 23.10
CA LEU A 484 39.73 -14.65 23.84
C LEU A 484 40.95 -15.56 24.05
N LEU A 485 40.74 -16.86 24.27
CA LEU A 485 41.81 -17.80 24.63
C LEU A 485 42.39 -18.57 23.42
N MET A 486 41.56 -18.86 22.42
CA MET A 486 41.90 -19.78 21.32
C MET A 486 41.67 -19.18 19.92
N GLY A 487 41.23 -17.92 19.84
CA GLY A 487 41.02 -17.21 18.58
C GLY A 487 39.69 -17.50 17.88
N LEU A 488 39.46 -16.80 16.77
CA LEU A 488 38.20 -16.83 16.03
C LEU A 488 37.92 -18.17 15.36
N ASP A 489 38.94 -18.83 14.81
CA ASP A 489 38.78 -20.10 14.10
C ASP A 489 38.24 -21.20 15.03
N PHE A 490 38.75 -21.27 16.26
CA PHE A 490 38.25 -22.22 17.26
C PHE A 490 36.75 -22.03 17.52
N VAL A 491 36.32 -20.78 17.67
CA VAL A 491 34.90 -20.46 17.88
C VAL A 491 34.07 -20.86 16.68
N ILE A 492 34.50 -20.53 15.46
CA ILE A 492 33.74 -20.82 14.24
C ILE A 492 33.57 -22.32 14.02
N TYR A 493 34.62 -23.12 14.20
CA TYR A 493 34.57 -24.55 13.86
C TYR A 493 34.04 -25.45 14.97
N PHE A 494 34.26 -25.11 16.25
CA PHE A 494 33.87 -25.98 17.38
C PHE A 494 32.61 -25.50 18.11
N ILE A 495 32.52 -24.21 18.44
CA ILE A 495 31.41 -23.66 19.22
C ILE A 495 30.25 -23.22 18.31
N GLY A 496 30.59 -22.63 17.17
CA GLY A 496 29.67 -22.05 16.19
C GLY A 496 28.53 -22.98 15.76
N PRO A 497 28.80 -24.25 15.37
CA PRO A 497 27.75 -25.17 14.94
C PRO A 497 26.77 -25.52 16.06
N ILE A 498 27.27 -25.71 17.29
CA ILE A 498 26.45 -25.98 18.48
C ILE A 498 25.60 -24.76 18.80
N TRP A 499 26.22 -23.58 18.81
CA TRP A 499 25.55 -22.31 19.05
C TRP A 499 24.44 -22.04 18.04
N LEU A 500 24.72 -22.26 16.75
CA LEU A 500 23.78 -22.04 15.65
C LEU A 500 22.58 -22.98 15.75
N THR A 501 22.84 -24.27 15.97
CA THR A 501 21.80 -25.30 16.11
C THR A 501 20.92 -25.02 17.32
N TYR A 502 21.52 -24.62 18.45
CA TYR A 502 20.78 -24.29 19.67
C TYR A 502 19.90 -23.06 19.48
N ASN A 503 20.43 -21.98 18.90
CA ASN A 503 19.65 -20.77 18.61
C ASN A 503 18.52 -21.06 17.60
N TYR A 504 18.78 -21.88 16.57
CA TYR A 504 17.75 -22.29 15.61
C TYR A 504 16.62 -23.07 16.30
N TRP A 505 16.96 -24.03 17.17
CA TRP A 505 15.97 -24.77 17.96
C TRP A 505 15.19 -23.88 18.91
N MET A 506 15.87 -22.97 19.60
CA MET A 506 15.23 -22.06 20.54
C MET A 506 14.29 -21.09 19.82
N TYR A 507 14.68 -20.58 18.65
CA TYR A 507 13.83 -19.69 17.88
C TYR A 507 12.58 -20.40 17.32
N PHE A 508 12.73 -21.55 16.68
CA PHE A 508 11.59 -22.21 16.04
C PHE A 508 10.81 -23.11 16.99
N ALA A 509 11.46 -24.06 17.67
CA ALA A 509 10.76 -25.06 18.47
C ALA A 509 10.19 -24.48 19.77
N VAL A 510 10.95 -23.63 20.49
CA VAL A 510 10.48 -23.07 21.76
C VAL A 510 9.38 -22.04 21.50
N LEU A 511 9.59 -21.04 20.63
CA LEU A 511 8.57 -20.02 20.35
C LEU A 511 7.26 -20.61 19.81
N GLU A 512 7.32 -21.56 18.88
CA GLU A 512 6.11 -22.20 18.35
C GLU A 512 5.38 -23.09 19.38
N SER A 513 6.08 -23.52 20.43
CA SER A 513 5.49 -24.25 21.56
C SER A 513 4.95 -23.34 22.67
N THR A 514 5.04 -22.01 22.53
CA THR A 514 4.46 -21.06 23.49
C THR A 514 2.95 -20.90 23.29
N THR A 515 2.30 -20.11 24.14
CA THR A 515 0.89 -19.75 24.00
C THR A 515 0.59 -18.99 22.70
N GLN A 516 1.56 -18.23 22.18
CA GLN A 516 1.45 -17.48 20.92
C GLN A 516 1.50 -18.39 19.70
N ARG A 517 2.15 -19.56 19.81
CA ARG A 517 2.26 -20.60 18.77
C ARG A 517 2.87 -20.11 17.45
N THR A 518 3.80 -19.17 17.52
CA THR A 518 4.32 -18.50 16.34
C THR A 518 5.76 -18.06 16.58
N THR A 519 6.52 -17.88 15.49
CA THR A 519 7.79 -17.16 15.51
C THR A 519 7.52 -15.66 15.34
N ILE A 520 8.50 -14.82 15.63
CA ILE A 520 8.34 -13.36 15.54
C ILE A 520 7.96 -12.93 14.12
N ALA A 521 8.62 -13.50 13.10
CA ALA A 521 8.28 -13.16 11.73
C ALA A 521 6.89 -13.66 11.33
N LYS A 522 6.54 -14.91 11.71
CA LYS A 522 5.20 -15.46 11.44
C LYS A 522 4.10 -14.63 12.10
N ASP A 523 4.33 -14.16 13.32
CA ASP A 523 3.42 -13.27 14.04
C ASP A 523 3.23 -11.94 13.31
N SER A 524 4.32 -11.34 12.80
CA SER A 524 4.26 -10.07 12.06
C SER A 524 3.38 -10.14 10.80
N PHE A 525 3.23 -11.34 10.22
CA PHE A 525 2.32 -11.59 9.12
C PHE A 525 0.96 -12.14 9.56
N GLY A 526 0.73 -12.43 10.85
CA GLY A 526 -0.53 -12.97 11.36
C GLY A 526 -0.69 -14.49 11.15
N LEU A 527 0.42 -15.22 11.09
CA LEU A 527 0.47 -16.67 10.98
C LEU A 527 0.68 -17.32 12.34
N ILE A 528 0.09 -18.50 12.52
CA ILE A 528 0.30 -19.37 13.68
C ILE A 528 0.52 -20.81 13.23
N VAL A 529 1.25 -21.56 14.04
CA VAL A 529 1.43 -23.00 13.89
C VAL A 529 0.52 -23.70 14.89
N SER A 530 -0.19 -24.73 14.46
CA SER A 530 -1.03 -25.51 15.36
C SER A 530 -1.03 -26.98 14.96
N THR A 531 -1.41 -27.84 15.89
CA THR A 531 -1.65 -29.24 15.58
C THR A 531 -2.82 -29.36 14.60
N SER A 532 -2.96 -30.52 13.95
CA SER A 532 -4.10 -30.78 13.05
C SER A 532 -5.46 -30.54 13.73
N ALA A 533 -5.53 -30.72 15.06
CA ALA A 533 -6.70 -30.46 15.91
C ALA A 533 -6.83 -28.99 16.39
N ASN A 534 -6.11 -28.03 15.80
CA ASN A 534 -6.08 -26.60 16.18
C ASN A 534 -5.62 -26.33 17.64
N LYS A 535 -4.89 -27.29 18.25
CA LYS A 535 -4.34 -27.13 19.60
C LYS A 535 -2.90 -26.62 19.57
N LYS A 536 -2.47 -26.12 20.73
CA LYS A 536 -1.09 -25.73 21.00
C LYS A 536 -0.19 -26.97 20.91
N MET A 537 0.99 -26.81 20.33
CA MET A 537 2.01 -27.86 20.30
C MET A 537 2.77 -27.92 21.63
N SER A 538 3.13 -29.13 22.05
CA SER A 538 4.12 -29.34 23.10
C SER A 538 5.54 -29.10 22.57
N LEU A 539 6.49 -28.81 23.46
CA LEU A 539 7.90 -28.60 23.08
C LEU A 539 8.51 -29.82 22.37
N ARG A 540 8.06 -31.03 22.74
CA ARG A 540 8.50 -32.27 22.08
C ARG A 540 8.00 -32.33 20.64
N GLU A 541 6.73 -32.03 20.40
CA GLU A 541 6.14 -32.02 19.06
C GLU A 541 6.79 -30.96 18.16
N SER A 542 7.04 -29.76 18.68
CA SER A 542 7.72 -28.69 17.91
C SER A 542 9.18 -29.04 17.62
N SER A 543 9.87 -29.71 18.55
CA SER A 543 11.24 -30.21 18.31
C SER A 543 11.28 -31.28 17.22
N ILE A 544 10.32 -32.21 17.20
CA ILE A 544 10.20 -33.21 16.13
C ILE A 544 9.89 -32.53 14.78
N ARG A 545 9.03 -31.52 14.78
CA ARG A 545 8.75 -30.69 13.58
C ARG A 545 10.02 -29.98 13.08
N LEU A 546 10.87 -29.49 13.97
CA LEU A 546 12.14 -28.88 13.61
C LEU A 546 13.09 -29.90 12.98
N VAL A 547 13.28 -31.05 13.62
CA VAL A 547 14.19 -32.09 13.12
C VAL A 547 13.73 -32.59 11.75
N THR A 548 12.42 -32.80 11.58
CA THR A 548 11.86 -33.17 10.27
C THR A 548 12.00 -32.06 9.23
N THR A 549 12.19 -30.80 9.61
CA THR A 549 12.50 -29.72 8.66
C THR A 549 13.87 -29.91 8.01
N PHE A 550 14.84 -30.60 8.64
CA PHE A 550 16.11 -30.93 7.96
C PHE A 550 15.91 -31.83 6.73
N SER A 551 14.84 -32.63 6.66
CA SER A 551 14.51 -33.38 5.43
C SER A 551 14.17 -32.47 4.25
N THR A 552 13.68 -31.25 4.52
CA THR A 552 13.49 -30.22 3.49
C THR A 552 14.83 -29.74 2.94
N LEU A 553 15.86 -29.63 3.78
CA LEU A 553 17.21 -29.24 3.35
C LEU A 553 17.83 -30.32 2.45
N ILE A 554 17.71 -31.60 2.84
CA ILE A 554 18.20 -32.75 2.05
C ILE A 554 17.53 -32.80 0.66
N THR A 555 16.25 -32.46 0.59
CA THR A 555 15.48 -32.42 -0.66
C THR A 555 15.63 -31.10 -1.42
N ALA A 556 16.67 -30.30 -1.13
CA ALA A 556 16.94 -29.00 -1.76
C ALA A 556 15.73 -28.03 -1.78
N GLY A 557 14.90 -28.08 -0.73
CA GLY A 557 13.70 -27.24 -0.60
C GLY A 557 12.41 -27.83 -1.17
N LEU A 558 12.45 -28.98 -1.87
CA LEU A 558 11.26 -29.62 -2.44
C LEU A 558 10.23 -29.98 -1.36
N GLY A 559 10.68 -30.45 -0.19
CA GLY A 559 9.80 -30.74 0.94
C GLY A 559 8.99 -29.52 1.44
N PHE A 560 9.52 -28.31 1.27
CA PHE A 560 8.80 -27.07 1.59
C PHE A 560 7.90 -26.62 0.44
N LEU A 561 8.36 -26.78 -0.80
CA LEU A 561 7.59 -26.46 -2.00
C LEU A 561 6.27 -27.23 -2.11
N MET A 562 6.18 -28.43 -1.51
CA MET A 562 4.93 -29.21 -1.42
C MET A 562 3.73 -28.39 -0.92
N CYS A 563 3.93 -27.42 -0.01
CA CYS A 563 2.82 -26.61 0.51
C CYS A 563 2.19 -25.68 -0.55
N ALA A 564 2.84 -25.44 -1.68
CA ALA A 564 2.25 -24.70 -2.80
C ALA A 564 1.11 -25.49 -3.44
N PHE A 565 1.29 -26.80 -3.60
CA PHE A 565 0.42 -27.69 -4.37
C PHE A 565 -0.54 -28.53 -3.51
N HIS A 566 -0.17 -28.84 -2.27
CA HIS A 566 -1.01 -29.65 -1.38
C HIS A 566 -2.37 -28.97 -1.10
N PRO A 567 -3.52 -29.69 -1.11
CA PRO A 567 -4.85 -29.11 -0.89
C PRO A 567 -4.96 -28.34 0.44
N GLU A 568 -4.41 -28.92 1.51
CA GLU A 568 -4.36 -28.29 2.84
C GLU A 568 -3.14 -27.36 3.06
N LYS A 569 -2.36 -27.09 2.01
CA LYS A 569 -1.13 -26.28 2.07
C LYS A 569 -0.12 -26.77 3.12
N LYS A 570 0.07 -28.08 3.27
CA LYS A 570 1.03 -28.67 4.21
C LYS A 570 2.39 -28.91 3.54
N ALA A 571 3.47 -28.63 4.28
CA ALA A 571 4.84 -29.02 3.88
C ALA A 571 5.17 -30.44 4.38
N LEU A 572 6.28 -31.01 3.92
CA LEU A 572 6.75 -32.35 4.32
C LEU A 572 6.87 -32.50 5.85
N HIS A 573 7.49 -31.52 6.51
CA HIS A 573 7.63 -31.50 7.96
C HIS A 573 6.28 -31.31 8.68
N ASP A 574 5.32 -30.61 8.08
CA ASP A 574 3.97 -30.46 8.65
C ASP A 574 3.21 -31.79 8.63
N LEU A 575 3.35 -32.57 7.56
CA LEU A 575 2.78 -33.91 7.45
C LEU A 575 3.39 -34.88 8.47
N ALA A 576 4.73 -34.91 8.56
CA ALA A 576 5.45 -35.78 9.49
C ALA A 576 5.13 -35.47 10.96
N SER A 577 4.96 -34.19 11.31
CA SER A 577 4.67 -33.74 12.68
C SER A 577 3.17 -33.62 12.99
N LYS A 578 2.26 -33.89 12.03
CA LYS A 578 0.81 -33.69 12.15
C LYS A 578 0.43 -32.24 12.51
N THR A 579 1.17 -31.27 11.99
CA THR A 579 0.98 -29.83 12.21
C THR A 579 0.45 -29.12 10.97
N LYS A 580 0.07 -27.86 11.12
CA LYS A 580 -0.33 -26.97 10.03
C LYS A 580 -0.03 -25.52 10.38
N VAL A 581 0.28 -24.72 9.36
CA VAL A 581 0.42 -23.26 9.48
C VAL A 581 -0.82 -22.60 8.91
N VAL A 582 -1.49 -21.82 9.74
CA VAL A 582 -2.76 -21.16 9.42
C VAL A 582 -2.70 -19.70 9.83
N TRP A 583 -3.61 -18.91 9.29
CA TRP A 583 -3.79 -17.53 9.72
C TRP A 583 -4.47 -17.49 11.08
N HIS A 584 -3.94 -16.67 11.99
CA HIS A 584 -4.61 -16.34 13.25
C HIS A 584 -6.01 -15.76 12.96
N GLY A 585 -6.08 -14.93 11.91
CA GLY A 585 -7.32 -14.32 11.43
C GLY A 585 -7.87 -13.24 12.34
N ASP A 586 -8.88 -12.56 11.82
CA ASP A 586 -9.67 -11.56 12.52
C ASP A 586 -10.91 -12.22 13.10
N ARG A 587 -11.17 -11.93 14.39
CA ARG A 587 -12.38 -12.39 15.08
C ARG A 587 -13.61 -11.62 14.63
#